data_AF-A0A3N5H411-F1
#
_entry.id   AF-A0A3N5H411-F1
#
_cell.length_a   1.000
_cell.length_b   1.000
_cell.length_c   1.000
_cell.angle_alpha   90.00
_cell.angle_beta   90.00
_cell.angle_gamma   90.00
#
_symmetry.space_group_name_H-M   'P 1'
#
loop_
_entity.id
_entity.type
_entity.pdbx_description
1 polymer ?
#
loop_
_entity_poly.entity_id
_entity_poly.type
_entity_poly.pdbx_seq_one_letter_code
_entity_poly.pdbx_strand_id
1 'polypeptide(L)'
;MRIKQRPEDFSVRESYRFDPVPDGRYRVYLMDKQKLSTFEAVERIRSRFGLRPGAISFCGLKDKQGRTEQLIAVDGAEVDFQEPDLRLKPLGRTGRPLSAENTTSNRFSVTVRAATEEDLQELPRAAAEVNRLGVVNYFDSQRFGSLKHGQGFIAKDLIRGDSEAALRNYLAKPSLLDRSDDAKVKEFWRRHWGEWTRRVPYEAGHRYDRVIRSLREKPEDYLRAFLQIDASYRALLLFTYQSWLWNEGVRRLLQLALPRTALFPLRYQAGTLLFHHDADPETLRWLRHLTFPLLAPDTPLAEPRVREAVEWVLAKEKLRLDQLRIVGAERLLYFKHEERAVLVRPSKLVLGRTQPDELNRGYAKLNVAFTLPPGSYATLVVKRLFHRTAREDTPEEIQATPGGGRPGDEQSRRGASSSPDEARQTSSLRPGSRVPDPPATGRARPALAEPGQTSSLTPRPGYRARARARKEAKAAARARQKVR
;
A
#
# COMPACT_ATOMS: atom_id res chain seq x y z
N MET A 1 -22.58 -7.08 -6.99
CA MET A 1 -21.76 -7.23 -5.76
C MET A 1 -21.11 -5.92 -5.33
N ARG A 2 -20.85 -5.75 -4.03
CA ARG A 2 -20.19 -4.59 -3.40
C ARG A 2 -19.24 -5.07 -2.30
N ILE A 3 -18.14 -4.35 -2.08
CA ILE A 3 -17.18 -4.59 -0.98
C ILE A 3 -17.01 -3.32 -0.15
N LYS A 4 -16.48 -3.45 1.08
CA LYS A 4 -16.15 -2.30 1.96
C LYS A 4 -17.37 -1.42 2.34
N GLN A 5 -18.59 -1.99 2.43
CA GLN A 5 -19.77 -1.25 2.91
C GLN A 5 -19.68 -0.96 4.41
N ARG A 6 -19.11 -1.91 5.17
CA ARG A 6 -18.67 -1.71 6.56
C ARG A 6 -17.16 -1.95 6.69
N PRO A 7 -16.48 -1.36 7.68
CA PRO A 7 -15.06 -1.63 7.90
C PRO A 7 -14.74 -3.10 8.12
N GLU A 8 -15.65 -3.85 8.77
CA GLU A 8 -15.50 -5.28 9.04
C GLU A 8 -15.60 -6.13 7.77
N ASP A 9 -16.21 -5.60 6.70
CA ASP A 9 -16.31 -6.28 5.41
C ASP A 9 -14.94 -6.40 4.71
N PHE A 10 -13.93 -5.68 5.19
CA PHE A 10 -12.58 -5.75 4.63
C PHE A 10 -11.55 -5.78 5.74
N SER A 11 -11.22 -7.00 6.17
CA SER A 11 -10.23 -7.25 7.20
C SER A 11 -8.90 -7.71 6.60
N VAL A 12 -7.81 -7.12 7.07
CA VAL A 12 -6.44 -7.47 6.67
C VAL A 12 -5.60 -7.72 7.89
N ARG A 13 -5.00 -8.91 7.97
CA ARG A 13 -4.02 -9.24 9.00
C ARG A 13 -2.66 -9.50 8.38
N GLU A 14 -1.70 -8.66 8.70
CA GLU A 14 -0.31 -8.86 8.31
C GLU A 14 0.28 -10.07 9.04
N SER A 15 0.90 -10.98 8.28
CA SER A 15 1.83 -11.95 8.83
C SER A 15 3.23 -11.36 8.71
N TYR A 16 4.01 -11.48 9.78
CA TYR A 16 5.25 -10.74 9.92
C TYR A 16 6.37 -11.60 10.49
N ARG A 17 7.59 -11.10 10.32
CA ARG A 17 8.80 -11.59 10.96
C ARG A 17 9.70 -10.41 11.32
N PHE A 18 10.15 -10.37 12.56
CA PHE A 18 11.24 -9.50 13.00
C PHE A 18 12.12 -10.29 13.97
N ASP A 19 13.39 -9.91 14.06
CA ASP A 19 14.33 -10.53 14.98
C ASP A 19 14.26 -9.79 16.33
N PRO A 20 13.78 -10.44 17.41
CA PRO A 20 13.69 -9.77 18.70
C PRO A 20 15.08 -9.49 19.27
N VAL A 21 15.29 -8.28 19.75
CA VAL A 21 16.51 -7.86 20.45
C VAL A 21 16.08 -7.29 21.81
N PRO A 22 16.41 -7.94 22.95
CA PRO A 22 15.95 -7.51 24.28
C PRO A 22 16.22 -6.03 24.60
N ASP A 23 17.42 -5.54 24.26
CA ASP A 23 17.83 -4.14 24.42
C ASP A 23 17.74 -3.35 23.10
N GLY A 24 16.88 -3.81 22.20
CA GLY A 24 16.65 -3.17 20.91
C GLY A 24 16.08 -1.76 21.09
N ARG A 25 16.67 -0.80 20.39
CA ARG A 25 16.27 0.62 20.40
C ARG A 25 14.80 0.83 20.00
N TYR A 26 14.28 -0.01 19.11
CA TYR A 26 12.95 0.14 18.54
C TYR A 26 11.96 -0.80 19.22
N ARG A 27 10.86 -0.26 19.73
CA ARG A 27 9.78 -1.05 20.35
C ARG A 27 8.75 -1.42 19.31
N VAL A 28 8.48 -2.71 19.19
CA VAL A 28 7.60 -3.28 18.18
C VAL A 28 6.20 -3.48 18.76
N TYR A 29 5.20 -3.01 18.03
CA TYR A 29 3.80 -3.14 18.36
C TYR A 29 3.02 -3.76 17.19
N LEU A 30 2.04 -4.58 17.52
CA LEU A 30 0.95 -4.89 16.61
C LEU A 30 -0.07 -3.76 16.71
N MET A 31 -0.27 -3.03 15.62
CA MET A 31 -1.26 -1.97 15.50
C MET A 31 -2.53 -2.52 14.84
N ASP A 32 -3.64 -2.53 15.58
CA ASP A 32 -5.00 -2.76 15.06
C ASP A 32 -5.64 -1.39 14.84
N LYS A 33 -6.06 -1.10 13.59
CA LYS A 33 -6.72 0.16 13.24
C LYS A 33 -7.99 -0.08 12.43
N GLN A 34 -8.96 0.81 12.57
CA GLN A 34 -10.23 0.79 11.83
C GLN A 34 -10.54 2.19 11.28
N LYS A 35 -10.97 2.29 10.02
CA LYS A 35 -11.32 3.57 9.37
C LYS A 35 -10.20 4.64 9.36
N LEU A 36 -8.96 4.26 9.67
CA LEU A 36 -7.78 5.11 9.65
C LEU A 36 -6.81 4.62 8.58
N SER A 37 -6.20 5.53 7.83
CA SER A 37 -5.00 5.22 7.03
C SER A 37 -3.80 4.99 7.95
N THR A 38 -2.76 4.35 7.41
CA THR A 38 -1.50 4.16 8.17
C THR A 38 -0.88 5.50 8.58
N PHE A 39 -0.93 6.52 7.72
CA PHE A 39 -0.41 7.85 8.06
C PHE A 39 -1.22 8.55 9.15
N GLU A 40 -2.55 8.50 9.10
CA GLU A 40 -3.42 9.07 10.15
C GLU A 40 -3.16 8.39 11.50
N ALA A 41 -3.06 7.06 11.53
CA ALA A 41 -2.75 6.33 12.76
C ALA A 41 -1.37 6.70 13.33
N VAL A 42 -0.34 6.76 12.48
CA VAL A 42 1.02 7.16 12.87
C VAL A 42 1.05 8.60 13.39
N GLU A 43 0.36 9.52 12.72
CA GLU A 43 0.31 10.93 13.14
C GLU A 43 -0.42 11.10 14.48
N ARG A 44 -1.50 10.35 14.70
CA ARG A 44 -2.25 10.36 15.96
C ARG A 44 -1.39 9.85 17.13
N ILE A 45 -0.63 8.76 16.91
CA ILE A 45 0.34 8.25 17.90
C ILE A 45 1.45 9.28 18.13
N ARG A 46 2.02 9.83 17.05
CA ARG A 46 3.11 10.82 17.11
C ARG A 46 2.71 12.03 17.95
N SER A 47 1.55 12.62 17.64
CA SER A 47 1.03 13.80 18.35
C SER A 47 0.71 13.50 19.81
N ARG A 48 0.10 12.35 20.11
CA ARG A 48 -0.26 11.95 21.48
C ARG A 48 0.94 11.76 22.42
N PHE A 49 2.09 11.39 21.86
CA PHE A 49 3.32 11.08 22.62
C PHE A 49 4.48 12.06 22.34
N GLY A 50 4.25 13.14 21.61
CA GLY A 50 5.29 14.13 21.30
C GLY A 50 6.48 13.55 20.50
N LEU A 51 6.25 12.56 19.65
CA LEU A 51 7.32 11.89 18.91
C LEU A 51 7.83 12.75 17.74
N ARG A 52 9.12 12.63 17.45
CA ARG A 52 9.75 13.32 16.32
C ARG A 52 9.22 12.77 14.99
N PRO A 53 9.16 13.59 13.91
CA PRO A 53 8.89 13.08 12.57
C PRO A 53 9.82 11.92 12.21
N GLY A 54 9.27 10.85 11.62
CA GLY A 54 10.03 9.65 11.26
C GLY A 54 10.37 8.69 12.41
N ALA A 55 9.93 8.96 13.64
CA ALA A 55 10.19 8.07 14.78
C ALA A 55 9.41 6.74 14.73
N ILE A 56 8.38 6.63 13.87
CA ILE A 56 7.58 5.41 13.70
C ILE A 56 7.86 4.82 12.32
N SER A 57 8.25 3.56 12.29
CA SER A 57 8.45 2.75 11.08
C SER A 57 7.38 1.65 10.97
N PHE A 58 7.08 1.20 9.75
CA PHE A 58 6.06 0.19 9.47
C PHE A 58 6.37 -0.57 8.17
N CYS A 59 5.82 -1.78 8.01
CA CYS A 59 6.16 -2.67 6.89
C CYS A 59 5.51 -2.27 5.56
N GLY A 60 4.42 -1.49 5.60
CA GLY A 60 3.71 -1.02 4.41
C GLY A 60 2.46 -0.24 4.77
N LEU A 61 1.80 0.29 3.74
CA LEU A 61 0.52 0.98 3.88
C LEU A 61 -0.63 -0.03 3.86
N LYS A 62 -1.67 0.23 4.66
CA LYS A 62 -2.92 -0.52 4.61
C LYS A 62 -4.07 0.42 4.30
N ASP A 63 -5.12 -0.16 3.74
CA ASP A 63 -6.36 0.54 3.43
C ASP A 63 -6.92 1.29 4.64
N LYS A 64 -7.45 2.49 4.40
CA LYS A 64 -8.27 3.24 5.36
C LYS A 64 -9.63 2.57 5.55
N GLN A 65 -10.22 2.13 4.44
CA GLN A 65 -11.55 1.52 4.40
C GLN A 65 -11.47 0.03 4.73
N GLY A 66 -11.30 -0.26 6.02
CA GLY A 66 -11.23 -1.61 6.55
C GLY A 66 -10.79 -1.67 8.01
N ARG A 67 -10.69 -2.89 8.54
CA ARG A 67 -9.98 -3.20 9.78
C ARG A 67 -8.65 -3.85 9.44
N THR A 68 -7.54 -3.30 9.94
CA THR A 68 -6.21 -3.78 9.56
C THR A 68 -5.33 -3.97 10.77
N GLU A 69 -4.62 -5.08 10.81
CA GLU A 69 -3.55 -5.37 11.77
C GLU A 69 -2.20 -5.34 11.04
N GLN A 70 -1.24 -4.55 11.53
CA GLN A 70 0.12 -4.46 10.97
C GLN A 70 1.16 -4.18 12.05
N LEU A 71 2.43 -4.46 11.76
CA LEU A 71 3.51 -4.03 12.66
C LEU A 71 3.84 -2.55 12.50
N ILE A 72 4.11 -1.91 13.63
CA ILE A 72 4.84 -0.65 13.70
C ILE A 72 6.00 -0.79 14.69
N ALA A 73 7.05 0.01 14.52
CA ALA A 73 8.10 0.13 15.50
C ALA A 73 8.41 1.59 15.82
N VAL A 74 8.46 1.90 17.12
CA VAL A 74 8.68 3.23 17.67
C VAL A 74 10.12 3.35 18.14
N ASP A 75 10.83 4.37 17.67
CA ASP A 75 12.20 4.68 18.08
C ASP A 75 12.23 5.22 19.52
N GLY A 76 12.80 4.46 20.45
CA GLY A 76 13.27 5.01 21.73
C GLY A 76 12.19 5.40 22.74
N ALA A 77 10.89 5.28 22.43
CA ALA A 77 9.79 5.51 23.38
C ALA A 77 8.84 4.30 23.52
N GLU A 78 8.34 4.06 24.74
CA GLU A 78 7.19 3.19 24.98
C GLU A 78 5.91 3.99 24.79
N VAL A 79 5.00 3.43 24.02
CA VAL A 79 3.69 4.02 23.76
C VAL A 79 2.61 3.00 24.11
N ASP A 80 1.51 3.48 24.67
CA ASP A 80 0.31 2.69 24.93
C ASP A 80 -0.92 3.44 24.43
N PHE A 81 -1.64 2.85 23.48
CA PHE A 81 -2.76 3.50 22.81
C PHE A 81 -3.89 2.48 22.71
N GLN A 82 -4.99 2.71 23.41
CA GLN A 82 -6.13 1.78 23.52
C GLN A 82 -7.47 2.49 23.24
N GLU A 83 -7.65 2.96 22.01
CA GLU A 83 -8.91 3.57 21.57
C GLU A 83 -9.75 2.56 20.75
N PRO A 84 -11.06 2.78 20.59
CA PRO A 84 -11.92 1.86 19.83
C PRO A 84 -11.45 1.60 18.39
N ASP A 85 -10.93 2.63 17.73
CA ASP A 85 -10.51 2.63 16.32
C ASP A 85 -8.99 2.46 16.11
N LEU A 86 -8.20 2.46 17.18
CA LEU A 86 -6.75 2.32 17.15
C LEU A 86 -6.23 1.71 18.45
N ARG A 87 -5.62 0.51 18.37
CA ARG A 87 -5.01 -0.19 19.51
C ARG A 87 -3.58 -0.61 19.20
N LEU A 88 -2.71 -0.53 20.20
CA LEU A 88 -1.34 -1.04 20.14
C LEU A 88 -1.16 -2.19 21.12
N LYS A 89 -0.69 -3.34 20.62
CA LYS A 89 -0.27 -4.46 21.46
C LYS A 89 1.25 -4.58 21.41
N PRO A 90 1.97 -4.47 22.54
CA PRO A 90 3.42 -4.65 22.55
C PRO A 90 3.79 -6.10 22.18
N LEU A 91 4.81 -6.25 21.32
CA LEU A 91 5.31 -7.57 20.90
C LEU A 91 6.77 -7.81 21.30
N GLY A 92 7.55 -6.74 21.50
CA GLY A 92 8.97 -6.85 21.84
C GLY A 92 9.77 -5.68 21.30
N ARG A 93 11.04 -5.92 20.98
CA ARG A 93 12.01 -4.91 20.55
C ARG A 93 12.85 -5.42 19.39
N THR A 94 13.39 -4.51 18.58
CA THR A 94 14.31 -4.81 17.48
C THR A 94 15.44 -3.79 17.43
N GLY A 95 16.58 -4.18 16.85
CA GLY A 95 17.75 -3.31 16.70
C GLY A 95 17.66 -2.31 15.54
N ARG A 96 16.70 -2.48 14.62
CA ARG A 96 16.56 -1.64 13.41
C ARG A 96 15.10 -1.24 13.17
N PRO A 97 14.82 -0.12 12.48
CA PRO A 97 13.46 0.19 12.06
C PRO A 97 12.85 -0.96 11.24
N LEU A 98 11.52 -1.08 11.26
CA LEU A 98 10.82 -2.00 10.38
C LEU A 98 10.90 -1.53 8.93
N SER A 99 10.94 -2.49 8.01
CA SER A 99 10.90 -2.28 6.57
C SER A 99 9.90 -3.24 5.92
N ALA A 100 9.72 -3.13 4.61
CA ALA A 100 8.88 -4.06 3.84
C ALA A 100 9.37 -5.53 3.93
N GLU A 101 10.62 -5.77 4.31
CA GLU A 101 11.15 -7.13 4.49
C GLU A 101 10.54 -7.84 5.71
N ASN A 102 9.94 -7.09 6.65
CA ASN A 102 9.32 -7.65 7.84
C ASN A 102 7.92 -8.20 7.61
N THR A 103 7.29 -7.94 6.45
CA THR A 103 5.99 -8.51 6.09
C THR A 103 6.17 -9.74 5.21
N THR A 104 5.56 -10.87 5.60
CA THR A 104 5.68 -12.13 4.86
C THR A 104 4.47 -12.42 4.00
N SER A 105 3.29 -11.96 4.42
CA SER A 105 2.03 -12.12 3.69
C SER A 105 0.91 -11.29 4.32
N ASN A 106 -0.18 -11.08 3.60
CA ASN A 106 -1.39 -10.47 4.10
C ASN A 106 -2.54 -11.47 4.03
N ARG A 107 -3.19 -11.72 5.17
CA ARG A 107 -4.39 -12.56 5.25
C ARG A 107 -5.60 -11.65 5.13
N PHE A 108 -6.41 -11.90 4.11
CA PHE A 108 -7.61 -11.13 3.83
C PHE A 108 -8.84 -11.92 4.23
N SER A 109 -9.81 -11.21 4.76
CA SER A 109 -11.18 -11.66 4.91
C SER A 109 -12.06 -10.56 4.34
N VAL A 110 -12.69 -10.84 3.21
CA VAL A 110 -13.50 -9.87 2.46
C VAL A 110 -14.94 -10.35 2.42
N THR A 111 -15.85 -9.59 3.02
CA THR A 111 -17.28 -9.82 2.87
C THR A 111 -17.72 -9.20 1.55
N VAL A 112 -18.15 -10.06 0.63
CA VAL A 112 -18.81 -9.67 -0.61
C VAL A 112 -20.30 -9.56 -0.32
N ARG A 113 -20.85 -8.39 -0.58
CA ARG A 113 -22.25 -8.02 -0.33
C ARG A 113 -22.97 -7.75 -1.63
N ALA A 114 -24.29 -7.58 -1.58
CA ALA A 114 -25.13 -7.38 -2.77
C ALA A 114 -24.82 -8.44 -3.87
N ALA A 115 -24.58 -9.69 -3.46
CA ALA A 115 -24.34 -10.80 -4.36
C ALA A 115 -25.69 -11.31 -4.89
N THR A 116 -25.81 -11.43 -6.21
CA THR A 116 -26.98 -11.99 -6.88
C THR A 116 -26.95 -13.51 -6.89
N GLU A 117 -28.07 -14.15 -7.22
CA GLU A 117 -28.11 -15.60 -7.43
C GLU A 117 -27.13 -16.04 -8.54
N GLU A 118 -27.04 -15.27 -9.62
CA GLU A 118 -26.09 -15.50 -10.72
C GLU A 118 -24.63 -15.41 -10.26
N ASP A 119 -24.29 -14.43 -9.41
CA ASP A 119 -22.95 -14.31 -8.79
C ASP A 119 -22.58 -15.62 -8.07
N LEU A 120 -23.53 -16.18 -7.32
CA LEU A 120 -23.32 -17.37 -6.47
C LEU A 120 -23.21 -18.66 -7.30
N GLN A 121 -23.97 -18.78 -8.38
CA GLN A 121 -23.95 -19.95 -9.27
C GLN A 121 -22.60 -20.09 -10.01
N GLU A 122 -22.00 -18.98 -10.44
CA GLU A 122 -20.72 -18.98 -11.16
C GLU A 122 -19.50 -19.10 -10.23
N LEU A 123 -19.66 -18.77 -8.96
CA LEU A 123 -18.55 -18.63 -8.01
C LEU A 123 -17.72 -19.91 -7.81
N PRO A 124 -18.29 -21.14 -7.69
CA PRO A 124 -17.48 -22.36 -7.56
C PRO A 124 -16.54 -22.57 -8.75
N ARG A 125 -17.04 -22.33 -9.97
CA ARG A 125 -16.24 -22.42 -11.20
C ARG A 125 -15.13 -21.36 -11.22
N ALA A 126 -15.47 -20.11 -10.88
CA ALA A 126 -14.48 -19.04 -10.81
C ALA A 126 -13.39 -19.31 -9.74
N ALA A 127 -13.75 -19.89 -8.60
CA ALA A 127 -12.80 -20.29 -7.57
C ALA A 127 -11.87 -21.42 -8.02
N ALA A 128 -12.39 -22.41 -8.76
CA ALA A 128 -11.58 -23.46 -9.37
C ALA A 128 -10.58 -22.86 -10.39
N GLU A 129 -11.04 -21.92 -11.22
CA GLU A 129 -10.17 -21.18 -12.15
C GLU A 129 -9.09 -20.37 -11.43
N VAL A 130 -9.44 -19.60 -10.39
CA VAL A 130 -8.45 -18.85 -9.60
C VAL A 130 -7.43 -19.76 -8.96
N ASN A 131 -7.84 -20.94 -8.46
CA ASN A 131 -6.92 -21.92 -7.90
C ASN A 131 -5.99 -22.54 -8.95
N ARG A 132 -6.48 -22.78 -10.18
CA ARG A 132 -5.71 -23.35 -11.29
C ARG A 132 -4.80 -22.31 -11.95
N LEU A 133 -5.34 -21.18 -12.33
CA LEU A 133 -4.70 -20.17 -13.16
C LEU A 133 -3.99 -19.08 -12.35
N GLY A 134 -4.44 -18.85 -11.12
CA GLY A 134 -4.02 -17.69 -10.33
C GLY A 134 -4.73 -16.41 -10.79
N VAL A 135 -4.17 -15.28 -10.36
CA VAL A 135 -4.67 -13.93 -10.63
C VAL A 135 -3.50 -13.13 -11.16
N VAL A 136 -3.71 -12.37 -12.24
CA VAL A 136 -2.69 -11.45 -12.75
C VAL A 136 -2.47 -10.35 -11.72
N ASN A 137 -1.22 -10.17 -11.29
CA ASN A 137 -0.84 -9.39 -10.11
C ASN A 137 -0.74 -7.88 -10.41
N TYR A 138 -1.75 -7.34 -11.09
CA TYR A 138 -1.82 -5.91 -11.41
C TYR A 138 -1.79 -5.02 -10.16
N PHE A 139 -1.51 -3.73 -10.41
CA PHE A 139 -1.86 -2.67 -9.48
C PHE A 139 -3.34 -2.30 -9.69
N ASP A 140 -4.14 -2.33 -8.63
CA ASP A 140 -5.58 -2.00 -8.73
C ASP A 140 -5.86 -0.50 -8.51
N SER A 141 -7.10 -0.06 -8.74
CA SER A 141 -7.58 1.33 -8.64
C SER A 141 -7.07 2.11 -7.42
N GLN A 142 -6.90 1.45 -6.27
CA GLN A 142 -6.36 2.07 -5.07
C GLN A 142 -4.98 2.71 -5.29
N ARG A 143 -4.12 2.11 -6.12
CA ARG A 143 -2.80 2.66 -6.47
C ARG A 143 -2.91 3.97 -7.26
N PHE A 144 -4.01 4.15 -7.99
CA PHE A 144 -4.22 5.24 -8.91
C PHE A 144 -5.11 6.34 -8.33
N GLY A 145 -5.33 6.38 -7.01
CA GLY A 145 -6.22 7.35 -6.36
C GLY A 145 -5.94 8.82 -6.71
N SER A 146 -4.71 9.17 -7.10
CA SER A 146 -4.38 10.51 -7.60
C SER A 146 -5.03 10.83 -8.96
N LEU A 147 -5.36 9.85 -9.80
CA LEU A 147 -5.88 10.09 -11.15
C LEU A 147 -7.36 10.52 -11.22
N LYS A 148 -8.08 10.56 -10.09
CA LYS A 148 -9.56 10.71 -10.02
C LYS A 148 -10.11 12.00 -10.66
N HIS A 149 -9.26 12.96 -11.05
CA HIS A 149 -9.69 14.32 -11.43
C HIS A 149 -9.19 14.74 -12.81
N GLY A 150 -8.89 13.77 -13.68
CA GLY A 150 -8.41 14.04 -15.05
C GLY A 150 -7.04 14.75 -15.09
N GLN A 151 -6.29 14.73 -13.98
CA GLN A 151 -4.97 15.35 -13.84
C GLN A 151 -3.86 14.67 -14.63
N GLY A 152 -4.13 13.48 -15.21
CA GLY A 152 -3.12 12.69 -15.86
C GLY A 152 -2.02 12.27 -14.88
N PHE A 153 -0.88 11.85 -15.44
CA PHE A 153 0.28 11.43 -14.65
C PHE A 153 1.25 12.60 -14.50
N ILE A 154 1.32 13.19 -13.30
CA ILE A 154 2.28 14.28 -13.00
C ILE A 154 3.73 13.86 -13.33
N ALA A 155 4.08 12.59 -13.12
CA ALA A 155 5.40 12.08 -13.47
C ALA A 155 5.72 12.22 -14.97
N LYS A 156 4.71 12.15 -15.85
CA LYS A 156 4.87 12.31 -17.30
C LYS A 156 5.19 13.76 -17.67
N ASP A 157 4.54 14.72 -17.01
CA ASP A 157 4.83 16.14 -17.17
C ASP A 157 6.28 16.44 -16.74
N LEU A 158 6.69 15.91 -15.58
CA LEU A 158 8.05 16.03 -15.08
C LEU A 158 9.11 15.38 -16.01
N ILE A 159 8.85 14.19 -16.56
CA ILE A 159 9.75 13.52 -17.52
C ILE A 159 9.96 14.40 -18.77
N ARG A 160 8.92 15.12 -19.19
CA ARG A 160 8.96 16.00 -20.37
C ARG A 160 9.60 17.37 -20.08
N GLY A 161 9.96 17.63 -18.83
CA GLY A 161 10.48 18.93 -18.38
C GLY A 161 9.39 19.99 -18.12
N ASP A 162 8.11 19.64 -18.26
CA ASP A 162 6.99 20.55 -18.00
C ASP A 162 6.64 20.59 -16.51
N SER A 163 7.54 21.23 -15.76
CA SER A 163 7.41 21.37 -14.31
C SER A 163 6.24 22.28 -13.91
N GLU A 164 5.83 23.20 -14.79
CA GLU A 164 4.66 24.03 -14.57
C GLU A 164 3.39 23.19 -14.60
N ALA A 165 3.17 22.39 -15.66
CA ALA A 165 2.01 21.51 -15.74
C ALA A 165 1.97 20.51 -14.59
N ALA A 166 3.13 19.95 -14.23
CA ALA A 166 3.26 19.06 -13.07
C ALA A 166 2.78 19.74 -11.77
N LEU A 167 3.20 20.97 -11.51
CA LEU A 167 2.82 21.72 -10.32
C LEU A 167 1.36 22.18 -10.37
N ARG A 168 0.86 22.62 -11.54
CA ARG A 168 -0.57 22.95 -11.75
C ARG A 168 -1.46 21.75 -11.46
N ASN A 169 -1.11 20.57 -11.98
CA ASN A 169 -1.86 19.33 -11.74
C ASN A 169 -1.87 18.92 -10.25
N TYR A 170 -0.87 19.34 -9.46
CA TYR A 170 -0.85 19.13 -8.02
C TYR A 170 -1.64 20.18 -7.23
N LEU A 171 -1.38 21.47 -7.51
CA LEU A 171 -1.79 22.62 -6.69
C LEU A 171 -3.10 23.29 -7.15
N ALA A 172 -3.47 23.16 -8.42
CA ALA A 172 -4.51 23.98 -9.05
C ALA A 172 -5.54 23.16 -9.86
N LYS A 173 -5.60 21.85 -9.62
CA LYS A 173 -6.58 20.96 -10.27
C LYS A 173 -7.57 20.38 -9.24
N PRO A 174 -8.68 21.08 -8.97
CA PRO A 174 -9.71 20.56 -8.10
C PRO A 174 -10.42 19.38 -8.75
N SER A 175 -10.85 18.44 -7.92
CA SER A 175 -11.86 17.47 -8.33
C SER A 175 -13.19 18.17 -8.54
N LEU A 176 -13.93 17.82 -9.60
CA LEU A 176 -15.32 18.25 -9.76
C LEU A 176 -16.24 17.73 -8.64
N LEU A 177 -15.80 16.70 -7.93
CA LEU A 177 -16.59 15.90 -6.99
C LEU A 177 -16.09 16.03 -5.55
N ASP A 178 -14.96 16.71 -5.35
CA ASP A 178 -14.42 16.95 -4.01
C ASP A 178 -14.94 18.30 -3.51
N ARG A 179 -15.62 18.27 -2.37
CA ARG A 179 -16.14 19.47 -1.69
C ARG A 179 -15.31 19.82 -0.44
N SER A 180 -14.17 19.15 -0.24
CA SER A 180 -13.24 19.40 0.85
C SER A 180 -12.68 20.82 0.81
N ASP A 181 -12.09 21.24 1.92
CA ASP A 181 -11.37 22.50 1.99
C ASP A 181 -10.16 22.52 1.03
N ASP A 182 -9.49 21.37 0.84
CA ASP A 182 -8.41 21.19 -0.16
C ASP A 182 -8.88 21.50 -1.58
N ALA A 183 -10.11 21.09 -1.94
CA ALA A 183 -10.68 21.39 -3.25
C ALA A 183 -10.87 22.90 -3.47
N LYS A 184 -11.27 23.64 -2.43
CA LYS A 184 -11.41 25.10 -2.47
C LYS A 184 -10.06 25.79 -2.61
N VAL A 185 -9.03 25.31 -1.91
CA VAL A 185 -7.64 25.79 -2.05
C VAL A 185 -7.15 25.61 -3.50
N LYS A 186 -7.39 24.44 -4.09
CA LYS A 186 -6.99 24.18 -5.48
C LYS A 186 -7.76 25.03 -6.48
N GLU A 187 -9.05 25.21 -6.26
CA GLU A 187 -9.88 26.12 -7.06
C GLU A 187 -9.37 27.57 -6.99
N PHE A 188 -8.98 28.02 -5.79
CA PHE A 188 -8.39 29.33 -5.59
C PHE A 188 -7.11 29.50 -6.43
N TRP A 189 -6.17 28.56 -6.33
CA TRP A 189 -4.92 28.63 -7.11
C TRP A 189 -5.13 28.43 -8.61
N ARG A 190 -6.18 27.73 -9.03
CA ARG A 190 -6.59 27.65 -10.43
C ARG A 190 -6.94 29.02 -11.01
N ARG A 191 -7.66 29.85 -10.24
CA ARG A 191 -8.08 31.20 -10.66
C ARG A 191 -6.98 32.25 -10.54
N HIS A 192 -6.03 32.03 -9.65
CA HIS A 192 -4.98 33.00 -9.29
C HIS A 192 -3.57 32.47 -9.58
N TRP A 193 -3.42 31.70 -10.66
CA TRP A 193 -2.13 31.12 -11.00
C TRP A 193 -1.11 32.22 -11.33
N GLY A 194 0.06 32.19 -10.69
CA GLY A 194 1.09 33.24 -10.81
C GLY A 194 0.98 34.35 -9.75
N GLU A 195 -0.18 34.54 -9.12
CA GLU A 195 -0.41 35.59 -8.12
C GLU A 195 0.00 35.14 -6.70
N TRP A 196 1.27 34.72 -6.54
CA TRP A 196 1.74 34.02 -5.34
C TRP A 196 1.67 34.81 -4.03
N THR A 197 1.60 36.14 -4.10
CA THR A 197 1.46 37.04 -2.93
C THR A 197 0.08 36.96 -2.30
N ARG A 198 -0.94 36.43 -2.99
CA ARG A 198 -2.28 36.27 -2.45
C ARG A 198 -2.31 35.30 -1.27
N ARG A 199 -3.29 35.52 -0.38
CA ARG A 199 -3.57 34.67 0.77
C ARG A 199 -4.78 33.79 0.50
N VAL A 200 -4.64 32.50 0.75
CA VAL A 200 -5.73 31.53 0.63
C VAL A 200 -6.65 31.66 1.84
N PRO A 201 -7.97 31.88 1.67
CA PRO A 201 -8.91 32.09 2.77
C PRO A 201 -9.45 30.79 3.39
N TYR A 202 -8.72 29.68 3.24
CA TYR A 202 -9.15 28.33 3.63
C TYR A 202 -8.09 27.72 4.54
N GLU A 203 -8.51 27.04 5.60
CA GLU A 203 -7.61 26.46 6.60
C GLU A 203 -6.62 25.50 5.94
N ALA A 204 -7.06 24.65 5.00
CA ALA A 204 -6.22 23.70 4.29
C ALA A 204 -5.08 24.35 3.47
N GLY A 205 -5.08 25.68 3.29
CA GLY A 205 -4.03 26.42 2.61
C GLY A 205 -2.63 26.18 3.20
N HIS A 206 -2.52 25.98 4.53
CA HIS A 206 -1.24 25.77 5.22
C HIS A 206 -0.42 24.59 4.67
N ARG A 207 -1.09 23.59 4.07
CA ARG A 207 -0.45 22.42 3.47
C ARG A 207 0.48 22.78 2.31
N TYR A 208 0.21 23.90 1.64
CA TYR A 208 0.93 24.35 0.46
C TYR A 208 1.94 25.46 0.77
N ASP A 209 2.06 25.91 2.02
CA ASP A 209 2.88 27.07 2.40
C ASP A 209 4.33 26.98 1.93
N ARG A 210 4.94 25.78 2.01
CA ARG A 210 6.33 25.59 1.53
C ARG A 210 6.45 25.79 0.03
N VAL A 211 5.47 25.28 -0.73
CA VAL A 211 5.38 25.44 -2.19
C VAL A 211 5.18 26.92 -2.54
N ILE A 212 4.19 27.57 -1.92
CA ILE A 212 3.87 28.98 -2.17
C ILE A 212 5.02 29.91 -1.77
N ARG A 213 5.71 29.64 -0.66
CA ARG A 213 6.92 30.39 -0.27
C ARG A 213 8.01 30.29 -1.33
N SER A 214 8.27 29.08 -1.84
CA SER A 214 9.24 28.88 -2.93
C SER A 214 8.87 29.68 -4.18
N LEU A 215 7.58 29.73 -4.54
CA LEU A 215 7.08 30.49 -5.69
C LEU A 215 7.12 32.01 -5.47
N ARG A 216 6.95 32.50 -4.24
CA ARG A 216 7.15 33.93 -3.94
C ARG A 216 8.61 34.36 -4.12
N GLU A 217 9.55 33.49 -3.76
CA GLU A 217 10.99 33.76 -3.93
C GLU A 217 11.44 33.64 -5.38
N LYS A 218 10.94 32.64 -6.12
CA LYS A 218 11.25 32.41 -7.54
C LYS A 218 9.97 32.00 -8.30
N PRO A 219 9.21 32.97 -8.88
CA PRO A 219 7.88 32.73 -9.44
C PRO A 219 7.74 31.70 -10.55
N GLU A 220 8.81 31.47 -11.32
CA GLU A 220 8.83 30.57 -12.49
C GLU A 220 9.66 29.30 -12.26
N ASP A 221 10.30 29.15 -11.09
CA ASP A 221 11.08 27.96 -10.75
C ASP A 221 10.15 26.85 -10.20
N TYR A 222 9.29 26.34 -11.09
CA TYR A 222 8.25 25.37 -10.74
C TYR A 222 8.83 24.04 -10.24
N LEU A 223 9.99 23.62 -10.73
CA LEU A 223 10.66 22.41 -10.27
C LEU A 223 11.10 22.56 -8.81
N ARG A 224 11.73 23.68 -8.45
CA ARG A 224 12.11 23.98 -7.06
C ARG A 224 10.89 23.99 -6.13
N ALA A 225 9.78 24.58 -6.59
CA ALA A 225 8.53 24.61 -5.83
C ALA A 225 7.91 23.21 -5.68
N PHE A 226 7.93 22.39 -6.73
CA PHE A 226 7.47 21.00 -6.69
C PHE A 226 8.28 20.17 -5.68
N LEU A 227 9.59 20.41 -5.59
CA LEU A 227 10.48 19.76 -4.62
C LEU A 227 10.26 20.21 -3.16
N GLN A 228 9.28 21.08 -2.89
CA GLN A 228 8.84 21.39 -1.52
C GLN A 228 7.70 20.48 -1.01
N ILE A 229 7.03 19.76 -1.92
CA ILE A 229 5.98 18.78 -1.60
C ILE A 229 6.57 17.67 -0.74
N ASP A 230 5.82 17.06 0.19
CA ASP A 230 6.33 15.93 0.98
C ASP A 230 6.98 14.83 0.11
N ALA A 231 8.16 14.37 0.52
CA ALA A 231 8.95 13.43 -0.27
C ALA A 231 8.22 12.10 -0.51
N SER A 232 7.44 11.62 0.47
CA SER A 232 6.67 10.39 0.35
C SER A 232 5.54 10.55 -0.67
N TYR A 233 4.90 11.71 -0.69
CA TYR A 233 3.87 12.03 -1.68
C TYR A 233 4.46 12.16 -3.09
N ARG A 234 5.63 12.80 -3.24
CA ARG A 234 6.31 12.87 -4.55
C ARG A 234 6.69 11.48 -5.07
N ALA A 235 7.21 10.61 -4.20
CA ALA A 235 7.51 9.22 -4.54
C ALA A 235 6.24 8.46 -4.99
N LEU A 236 5.10 8.69 -4.33
CA LEU A 236 3.83 8.11 -4.74
C LEU A 236 3.41 8.52 -6.16
N LEU A 237 3.65 9.78 -6.57
CA LEU A 237 3.31 10.24 -7.92
C LEU A 237 4.11 9.51 -9.01
N LEU A 238 5.42 9.31 -8.79
CA LEU A 238 6.27 8.54 -9.69
C LEU A 238 5.84 7.06 -9.71
N PHE A 239 5.61 6.48 -8.54
CA PHE A 239 5.20 5.09 -8.40
C PHE A 239 3.85 4.81 -9.08
N THR A 240 2.92 5.77 -9.07
CA THR A 240 1.64 5.65 -9.78
C THR A 240 1.85 5.52 -11.29
N TYR A 241 2.71 6.33 -11.90
CA TYR A 241 3.00 6.20 -13.34
C TYR A 241 3.75 4.90 -13.65
N GLN A 242 4.74 4.54 -12.83
CA GLN A 242 5.48 3.29 -12.96
C GLN A 242 4.57 2.05 -12.86
N SER A 243 3.60 2.07 -11.94
CA SER A 243 2.57 1.04 -11.78
C SER A 243 1.65 0.94 -12.99
N TRP A 244 1.33 2.07 -13.63
CA TRP A 244 0.54 2.08 -14.87
C TRP A 244 1.30 1.48 -16.04
N LEU A 245 2.59 1.85 -16.22
CA LEU A 245 3.46 1.24 -17.23
C LEU A 245 3.56 -0.27 -17.03
N TRP A 246 3.68 -0.73 -15.78
CA TRP A 246 3.65 -2.16 -15.45
C TRP A 246 2.34 -2.82 -15.87
N ASN A 247 1.19 -2.21 -15.53
CA ASN A 247 -0.13 -2.74 -15.90
C ASN A 247 -0.29 -2.85 -17.43
N GLU A 248 0.03 -1.80 -18.18
CA GLU A 248 -0.05 -1.81 -19.64
C GLU A 248 0.96 -2.81 -20.25
N GLY A 249 2.14 -2.94 -19.65
CA GLY A 249 3.17 -3.88 -20.08
C GLY A 249 2.72 -5.33 -19.92
N VAL A 250 2.22 -5.70 -18.74
CA VAL A 250 1.66 -7.04 -18.51
C VAL A 250 0.42 -7.28 -19.35
N ARG A 251 -0.41 -6.26 -19.58
CA ARG A 251 -1.55 -6.37 -20.51
C ARG A 251 -1.09 -6.74 -21.92
N ARG A 252 -0.03 -6.08 -22.43
CA ARG A 252 0.56 -6.40 -23.73
C ARG A 252 1.23 -7.78 -23.73
N LEU A 253 1.95 -8.12 -22.67
CA LEU A 253 2.58 -9.43 -22.50
C LEU A 253 1.56 -10.58 -22.61
N LEU A 254 0.40 -10.45 -21.96
CA LEU A 254 -0.66 -11.47 -22.05
C LEU A 254 -1.23 -11.59 -23.47
N GLN A 255 -1.35 -10.49 -24.21
CA GLN A 255 -1.78 -10.52 -25.61
C GLN A 255 -0.77 -11.21 -26.54
N LEU A 256 0.52 -11.16 -26.18
CA LEU A 256 1.58 -11.87 -26.90
C LEU A 256 1.64 -13.36 -26.54
N ALA A 257 1.29 -13.70 -25.30
CA ALA A 257 1.43 -15.04 -24.77
C ALA A 257 0.20 -15.93 -24.92
N LEU A 258 -1.01 -15.35 -25.01
CA LEU A 258 -2.26 -16.10 -24.98
C LEU A 258 -3.18 -15.70 -26.14
N PRO A 259 -4.00 -16.64 -26.66
CA PRO A 259 -4.99 -16.33 -27.68
C PRO A 259 -6.06 -15.38 -27.12
N ARG A 260 -6.63 -14.54 -27.99
CA ARG A 260 -7.69 -13.58 -27.61
C ARG A 260 -8.89 -14.27 -26.94
N THR A 261 -9.23 -15.48 -27.38
CA THR A 261 -10.33 -16.27 -26.83
C THR A 261 -10.12 -16.69 -25.39
N ALA A 262 -8.88 -16.76 -24.90
CA ALA A 262 -8.57 -17.10 -23.51
C ALA A 262 -8.58 -15.88 -22.57
N LEU A 263 -8.69 -14.67 -23.14
CA LEU A 263 -8.52 -13.41 -22.43
C LEU A 263 -9.86 -12.70 -22.23
N PHE A 264 -10.00 -12.00 -21.11
CA PHE A 264 -11.16 -11.14 -20.86
C PHE A 264 -10.75 -9.85 -20.12
N PRO A 265 -11.44 -8.72 -20.41
CA PRO A 265 -11.12 -7.43 -19.81
C PRO A 265 -11.77 -7.23 -18.44
N LEU A 266 -11.13 -6.44 -17.58
CA LEU A 266 -11.74 -5.87 -16.37
C LEU A 266 -11.38 -4.39 -16.26
N ARG A 267 -12.37 -3.52 -16.11
CA ARG A 267 -12.14 -2.07 -15.96
C ARG A 267 -11.58 -1.74 -14.57
N TYR A 268 -10.77 -0.69 -14.53
CA TYR A 268 -10.25 -0.11 -13.30
C TYR A 268 -10.03 1.40 -13.51
N GLN A 269 -9.61 2.10 -12.46
CA GLN A 269 -9.57 3.56 -12.48
C GLN A 269 -8.65 4.15 -13.56
N ALA A 270 -7.59 3.44 -13.98
CA ALA A 270 -6.64 3.96 -14.98
C ALA A 270 -6.73 3.23 -16.34
N GLY A 271 -7.86 2.58 -16.63
CA GLY A 271 -8.14 1.96 -17.93
C GLY A 271 -8.76 0.57 -17.82
N THR A 272 -8.22 -0.38 -18.59
CA THR A 272 -8.68 -1.78 -18.64
C THR A 272 -7.52 -2.72 -18.37
N LEU A 273 -7.72 -3.65 -17.45
CA LEU A 273 -6.83 -4.77 -17.18
C LEU A 273 -7.24 -5.98 -18.02
N LEU A 274 -6.31 -6.87 -18.32
CA LEU A 274 -6.60 -8.10 -19.06
C LEU A 274 -6.26 -9.32 -18.21
N PHE A 275 -7.21 -10.22 -18.05
CA PHE A 275 -7.08 -11.48 -17.33
C PHE A 275 -7.29 -12.65 -18.28
N HIS A 276 -7.00 -13.85 -17.80
CA HIS A 276 -7.15 -15.08 -18.57
C HIS A 276 -8.03 -16.09 -17.83
N HIS A 277 -8.90 -16.76 -18.57
CA HIS A 277 -9.71 -17.89 -18.08
C HIS A 277 -9.23 -19.24 -18.61
N ASP A 278 -8.23 -19.22 -19.51
CA ASP A 278 -7.52 -20.41 -19.92
C ASP A 278 -6.06 -20.10 -20.26
N ALA A 279 -5.24 -21.14 -20.21
CA ALA A 279 -3.84 -21.14 -20.63
C ALA A 279 -3.39 -22.59 -20.80
N ASP A 280 -2.64 -22.87 -21.86
CA ASP A 280 -1.99 -24.17 -22.01
C ASP A 280 -0.97 -24.41 -20.88
N PRO A 281 -0.64 -25.67 -20.57
CA PRO A 281 0.21 -25.99 -19.42
C PRO A 281 1.62 -25.37 -19.49
N GLU A 282 2.18 -25.15 -20.68
CA GLU A 282 3.51 -24.58 -20.84
C GLU A 282 3.49 -23.08 -20.57
N THR A 283 2.59 -22.35 -21.23
CA THR A 283 2.40 -20.91 -21.01
C THR A 283 2.05 -20.62 -19.55
N LEU A 284 1.20 -21.44 -18.93
CA LEU A 284 0.85 -21.26 -17.51
C LEU A 284 2.06 -21.48 -16.59
N ARG A 285 2.89 -22.50 -16.85
CA ARG A 285 4.13 -22.71 -16.07
C ARG A 285 5.10 -21.55 -16.23
N TRP A 286 5.25 -21.02 -17.45
CA TRP A 286 6.07 -19.85 -17.72
C TRP A 286 5.55 -18.61 -16.97
N LEU A 287 4.26 -18.27 -17.11
CA LEU A 287 3.65 -17.12 -16.43
C LEU A 287 3.74 -17.19 -14.90
N ARG A 288 3.73 -18.39 -14.31
CA ARG A 288 3.86 -18.58 -12.84
C ARG A 288 5.25 -18.23 -12.29
N HIS A 289 6.30 -18.38 -13.09
CA HIS A 289 7.67 -18.08 -12.69
C HIS A 289 8.16 -16.72 -13.22
N LEU A 290 7.41 -16.14 -14.15
CA LEU A 290 7.76 -14.88 -14.78
C LEU A 290 7.54 -13.68 -13.83
N THR A 291 8.53 -12.80 -13.79
CA THR A 291 8.40 -11.45 -13.25
C THR A 291 8.35 -10.43 -14.38
N PHE A 292 7.77 -9.27 -14.08
CA PHE A 292 7.77 -8.11 -14.95
C PHE A 292 8.32 -6.91 -14.17
N PRO A 293 9.21 -6.10 -14.77
CA PRO A 293 9.88 -5.04 -14.04
C PRO A 293 9.00 -3.81 -13.88
N LEU A 294 9.06 -3.21 -12.69
CA LEU A 294 8.78 -1.79 -12.52
C LEU A 294 9.93 -1.00 -13.17
N LEU A 295 9.60 -0.23 -14.21
CA LEU A 295 10.60 0.35 -15.12
C LEU A 295 11.37 1.52 -14.50
N ALA A 296 12.67 1.53 -14.72
CA ALA A 296 13.64 2.60 -14.43
C ALA A 296 14.61 2.75 -15.62
N PRO A 297 15.38 3.85 -15.74
CA PRO A 297 16.22 4.15 -16.90
C PRO A 297 17.14 3.03 -17.40
N ASP A 298 17.63 2.22 -16.47
CA ASP A 298 18.62 1.16 -16.66
C ASP A 298 18.04 -0.24 -16.39
N THR A 299 16.71 -0.39 -16.46
CA THR A 299 16.04 -1.67 -16.22
C THR A 299 16.52 -2.75 -17.22
N PRO A 300 17.02 -3.90 -16.75
CA PRO A 300 17.40 -5.00 -17.63
C PRO A 300 16.15 -5.67 -18.22
N LEU A 301 16.12 -5.84 -19.54
CA LEU A 301 15.04 -6.51 -20.28
C LEU A 301 15.54 -7.78 -20.96
N ALA A 302 15.81 -8.81 -20.14
CA ALA A 302 16.38 -10.07 -20.60
C ALA A 302 15.36 -10.93 -21.38
N GLU A 303 14.14 -11.05 -20.87
CA GLU A 303 13.10 -11.89 -21.46
C GLU A 303 12.50 -11.24 -22.72
N PRO A 304 12.55 -11.88 -23.91
CA PRO A 304 12.16 -11.24 -25.18
C PRO A 304 10.73 -10.73 -25.22
N ARG A 305 9.75 -11.50 -24.71
CA ARG A 305 8.34 -11.08 -24.68
C ARG A 305 8.10 -9.92 -23.71
N VAL A 306 8.85 -9.86 -22.62
CA VAL A 306 8.81 -8.73 -21.68
C VAL A 306 9.39 -7.49 -22.35
N ARG A 307 10.53 -7.62 -23.04
CA ARG A 307 11.13 -6.51 -23.80
C ARG A 307 10.17 -5.94 -24.83
N GLU A 308 9.58 -6.78 -25.67
CA GLU A 308 8.63 -6.34 -26.69
C GLU A 308 7.43 -5.61 -26.06
N ALA A 309 6.90 -6.14 -24.96
CA ALA A 309 5.79 -5.52 -24.25
C ALA A 309 6.16 -4.14 -23.67
N VAL A 310 7.34 -4.01 -23.07
CA VAL A 310 7.85 -2.74 -22.53
C VAL A 310 8.07 -1.72 -23.63
N GLU A 311 8.74 -2.10 -24.72
CA GLU A 311 9.00 -1.22 -25.87
C GLU A 311 7.70 -0.73 -26.50
N TRP A 312 6.70 -1.61 -26.65
CA TRP A 312 5.38 -1.24 -27.15
C TRP A 312 4.68 -0.18 -26.28
N VAL A 313 4.72 -0.35 -24.95
CA VAL A 313 4.08 0.60 -24.02
C VAL A 313 4.82 1.94 -24.01
N LEU A 314 6.15 1.93 -23.99
CA LEU A 314 6.94 3.16 -24.00
C LEU A 314 6.79 3.91 -25.33
N ALA A 315 6.75 3.19 -26.46
CA ALA A 315 6.49 3.79 -27.77
C ALA A 315 5.11 4.48 -27.83
N LYS A 316 4.06 3.85 -27.28
CA LYS A 316 2.72 4.47 -27.13
C LYS A 316 2.78 5.77 -26.31
N GLU A 317 3.67 5.83 -25.33
CA GLU A 317 3.90 7.02 -24.50
C GLU A 317 4.87 8.05 -25.13
N LYS A 318 5.44 7.74 -26.29
CA LYS A 318 6.51 8.51 -26.96
C LYS A 318 7.74 8.68 -26.06
N LEU A 319 8.11 7.62 -25.36
CA LEU A 319 9.27 7.57 -24.46
C LEU A 319 10.19 6.42 -24.83
N ARG A 320 11.47 6.57 -24.46
CA ARG A 320 12.43 5.48 -24.35
C ARG A 320 12.69 5.16 -22.88
N LEU A 321 13.21 3.97 -22.61
CA LEU A 321 13.48 3.53 -21.24
C LEU A 321 14.44 4.49 -20.53
N ASP A 322 15.52 4.90 -21.19
CA ASP A 322 16.51 5.83 -20.67
C ASP A 322 15.95 7.23 -20.37
N GLN A 323 14.74 7.56 -20.82
CA GLN A 323 14.07 8.84 -20.55
C GLN A 323 13.19 8.81 -19.30
N LEU A 324 13.08 7.68 -18.59
CA LEU A 324 12.37 7.60 -17.31
C LEU A 324 13.16 8.26 -16.17
N ARG A 325 13.49 9.55 -16.31
CA ARG A 325 14.24 10.37 -15.36
C ARG A 325 13.68 11.78 -15.32
N ILE A 326 13.82 12.44 -14.17
CA ILE A 326 13.43 13.84 -14.01
C ILE A 326 14.68 14.70 -14.04
N VAL A 327 14.91 15.37 -15.17
CA VAL A 327 16.12 16.19 -15.39
C VAL A 327 16.15 17.32 -14.35
N GLY A 328 17.29 17.50 -13.67
CA GLY A 328 17.47 18.51 -12.63
C GLY A 328 16.94 18.11 -11.24
N ALA A 329 16.37 16.91 -11.09
CA ALA A 329 15.89 16.37 -9.82
C ALA A 329 16.23 14.88 -9.62
N GLU A 330 17.22 14.35 -10.33
CA GLU A 330 17.53 12.91 -10.44
C GLU A 330 17.83 12.27 -9.07
N ARG A 331 18.42 13.03 -8.15
CA ARG A 331 18.74 12.56 -6.79
C ARG A 331 17.53 12.49 -5.87
N LEU A 332 16.48 13.27 -6.15
CA LEU A 332 15.31 13.43 -5.29
C LEU A 332 14.06 12.73 -5.86
N LEU A 333 14.01 12.56 -7.18
CA LEU A 333 12.91 11.97 -7.93
C LEU A 333 13.50 10.96 -8.93
N TYR A 334 13.48 9.69 -8.55
CA TYR A 334 13.99 8.61 -9.40
C TYR A 334 13.01 7.44 -9.45
N PHE A 335 12.98 6.77 -10.59
CA PHE A 335 12.27 5.51 -10.76
C PHE A 335 13.16 4.38 -10.25
N LYS A 336 12.60 3.51 -9.41
CA LYS A 336 13.34 2.39 -8.83
C LYS A 336 12.97 1.11 -9.57
N HIS A 337 13.96 0.41 -10.09
CA HIS A 337 13.77 -0.92 -10.65
C HIS A 337 13.37 -1.92 -9.55
N GLU A 338 12.33 -2.70 -9.81
CA GLU A 338 11.88 -3.79 -8.94
C GLU A 338 11.17 -4.86 -9.77
N GLU A 339 11.54 -6.13 -9.57
CA GLU A 339 10.87 -7.26 -10.20
C GLU A 339 9.60 -7.64 -9.46
N ARG A 340 8.51 -7.82 -10.20
CA ARG A 340 7.21 -8.19 -9.65
C ARG A 340 6.64 -9.39 -10.37
N ALA A 341 6.23 -10.42 -9.63
CA ALA A 341 5.59 -11.60 -10.19
C ALA A 341 4.36 -11.22 -11.03
N VAL A 342 4.25 -11.78 -12.25
CA VAL A 342 3.12 -11.53 -13.16
C VAL A 342 1.84 -12.18 -12.64
N LEU A 343 1.95 -13.40 -12.13
CA LEU A 343 0.83 -14.12 -11.51
C LEU A 343 1.01 -14.24 -10.00
N VAL A 344 -0.10 -14.16 -9.29
CA VAL A 344 -0.20 -14.50 -7.87
C VAL A 344 -1.26 -15.57 -7.69
N ARG A 345 -0.94 -16.62 -6.93
CA ARG A 345 -1.91 -17.63 -6.52
C ARG A 345 -2.37 -17.34 -5.09
N PRO A 346 -3.65 -17.01 -4.86
CA PRO A 346 -4.18 -16.90 -3.51
C PRO A 346 -4.02 -18.24 -2.79
N SER A 347 -3.36 -18.23 -1.63
CA SER A 347 -3.24 -19.41 -0.80
C SER A 347 -4.37 -19.44 0.23
N LYS A 348 -4.82 -20.65 0.62
CA LYS A 348 -5.93 -20.83 1.57
C LYS A 348 -7.20 -20.06 1.15
N LEU A 349 -7.53 -20.09 -0.14
CA LEU A 349 -8.77 -19.51 -0.65
C LEU A 349 -9.96 -20.32 -0.13
N VAL A 350 -10.81 -19.67 0.67
CA VAL A 350 -12.02 -20.25 1.26
C VAL A 350 -13.20 -19.34 0.96
N LEU A 351 -14.28 -19.96 0.49
CA LEU A 351 -15.58 -19.32 0.33
C LEU A 351 -16.43 -19.69 1.54
N GLY A 352 -16.89 -18.67 2.27
CA GLY A 352 -17.82 -18.83 3.38
C GLY A 352 -19.21 -19.21 2.91
N ARG A 353 -20.05 -19.65 3.85
CA ARG A 353 -21.47 -19.94 3.58
C ARG A 353 -22.18 -18.66 3.13
N THR A 354 -23.01 -18.79 2.10
CA THR A 354 -23.95 -17.76 1.66
C THR A 354 -24.95 -17.46 2.78
N GLN A 355 -25.19 -16.18 3.03
CA GLN A 355 -26.15 -15.69 4.01
C GLN A 355 -26.98 -14.55 3.40
N PRO A 356 -28.19 -14.29 3.89
CA PRO A 356 -28.92 -13.07 3.57
C PRO A 356 -28.07 -11.83 3.89
N ASP A 357 -28.07 -10.84 2.99
CA ASP A 357 -27.38 -9.57 3.22
C ASP A 357 -28.26 -8.61 4.03
N GLU A 358 -27.87 -8.34 5.27
CA GLU A 358 -28.60 -7.45 6.17
C GLU A 358 -28.58 -5.97 5.72
N LEU A 359 -27.67 -5.60 4.83
CA LEU A 359 -27.56 -4.24 4.30
C LEU A 359 -28.26 -4.05 2.96
N ASN A 360 -28.38 -5.12 2.17
CA ASN A 360 -28.90 -5.06 0.81
C ASN A 360 -30.05 -6.06 0.70
N ARG A 361 -31.26 -5.61 1.06
CA ARG A 361 -32.47 -6.45 1.07
C ARG A 361 -32.66 -7.12 -0.29
N GLY A 362 -32.91 -8.43 -0.28
CA GLY A 362 -33.08 -9.24 -1.49
C GLY A 362 -31.79 -9.78 -2.10
N TYR A 363 -30.63 -9.42 -1.54
CA TYR A 363 -29.34 -9.95 -1.97
C TYR A 363 -28.71 -10.85 -0.91
N ALA A 364 -27.69 -11.60 -1.34
CA ALA A 364 -26.86 -12.40 -0.46
C ALA A 364 -25.53 -11.70 -0.13
N LYS A 365 -24.90 -12.17 0.94
CA LYS A 365 -23.52 -11.91 1.28
C LYS A 365 -22.77 -13.21 1.53
N LEU A 366 -21.46 -13.17 1.38
CA LEU A 366 -20.57 -14.25 1.75
C LEU A 366 -19.18 -13.71 2.10
N ASN A 367 -18.42 -14.48 2.85
CA ASN A 367 -17.04 -14.15 3.14
C ASN A 367 -16.09 -14.85 2.16
N VAL A 368 -15.07 -14.15 1.68
CA VAL A 368 -14.00 -14.68 0.85
C VAL A 368 -12.69 -14.45 1.60
N ALA A 369 -12.07 -15.52 2.05
CA ALA A 369 -10.82 -15.48 2.81
C ALA A 369 -9.67 -16.08 2.00
N PHE A 370 -8.50 -15.44 2.04
CA PHE A 370 -7.30 -15.93 1.36
C PHE A 370 -6.05 -15.21 1.86
N THR A 371 -4.88 -15.73 1.53
CA THR A 371 -3.58 -15.14 1.86
C THR A 371 -2.81 -14.80 0.59
N LEU A 372 -2.28 -13.57 0.53
CA LEU A 372 -1.46 -13.08 -0.58
C LEU A 372 -0.06 -12.66 -0.10
N PRO A 373 0.96 -12.73 -0.98
CA PRO A 373 2.25 -12.11 -0.71
C PRO A 373 2.14 -10.57 -0.59
N PRO A 374 3.16 -9.91 -0.02
CA PRO A 374 3.24 -8.45 -0.02
C PRO A 374 3.15 -7.87 -1.43
N GLY A 375 2.56 -6.68 -1.55
CA GLY A 375 2.42 -5.99 -2.83
C GLY A 375 1.26 -6.46 -3.71
N SER A 376 0.56 -7.55 -3.38
CA SER A 376 -0.64 -7.99 -4.12
C SER A 376 -1.94 -7.37 -3.61
N TYR A 377 -2.95 -7.30 -4.47
CA TYR A 377 -4.22 -6.62 -4.21
C TYR A 377 -5.37 -7.62 -4.04
N ALA A 378 -5.98 -7.66 -2.85
CA ALA A 378 -7.12 -8.54 -2.57
C ALA A 378 -8.35 -8.25 -3.44
N THR A 379 -8.54 -6.98 -3.80
CA THR A 379 -9.61 -6.54 -4.69
C THR A 379 -9.53 -7.20 -6.07
N LEU A 380 -8.33 -7.51 -6.59
CA LEU A 380 -8.19 -8.22 -7.87
C LEU A 380 -8.62 -9.68 -7.77
N VAL A 381 -8.40 -10.33 -6.63
CA VAL A 381 -8.89 -11.69 -6.38
C VAL A 381 -10.41 -11.70 -6.38
N VAL A 382 -11.03 -10.77 -5.66
CA VAL A 382 -12.50 -10.64 -5.63
C VAL A 382 -13.05 -10.31 -7.02
N LYS A 383 -12.49 -9.30 -7.71
CA LYS A 383 -12.89 -8.98 -9.10
C LYS A 383 -12.78 -10.18 -10.03
N ARG A 384 -11.72 -11.00 -9.90
CA ARG A 384 -11.55 -12.23 -10.70
C ARG A 384 -12.61 -13.28 -10.38
N LEU A 385 -12.96 -13.46 -9.10
CA LEU A 385 -13.99 -14.41 -8.67
C LEU A 385 -15.38 -14.04 -9.19
N PHE A 386 -15.71 -12.75 -9.25
CA PHE A 386 -17.04 -12.26 -9.64
C PHE A 386 -17.07 -11.64 -11.05
N HIS A 387 -16.06 -11.90 -11.89
CA HIS A 387 -15.90 -11.19 -13.17
C HIS A 387 -17.02 -11.41 -14.20
N ARG A 388 -17.75 -12.54 -14.14
CA ARG A 388 -18.79 -12.89 -15.14
C ARG A 388 -20.06 -12.05 -15.00
N THR A 389 -20.31 -11.61 -13.79
CA THR A 389 -21.52 -10.94 -13.33
C THR A 389 -21.22 -9.53 -12.81
N ALA A 390 -19.93 -9.18 -12.69
CA ALA A 390 -19.48 -7.85 -12.34
C ALA A 390 -20.04 -6.83 -13.32
N ARG A 391 -21.00 -6.04 -12.84
CA ARG A 391 -21.42 -4.81 -13.50
C ARG A 391 -20.49 -3.67 -13.11
N GLU A 392 -20.37 -2.71 -14.01
CA GLU A 392 -19.63 -1.49 -13.76
C GLU A 392 -20.38 -0.69 -12.70
N ASP A 393 -19.69 -0.33 -11.61
CA ASP A 393 -20.19 0.74 -10.74
C ASP A 393 -20.23 2.02 -11.60
N THR A 394 -21.38 2.71 -11.65
CA THR A 394 -21.46 3.98 -12.37
C THR A 394 -20.54 5.03 -11.71
N PRO A 395 -20.13 6.10 -12.42
CA PRO A 395 -19.39 7.20 -11.81
C PRO A 395 -20.04 7.72 -10.52
N GLU A 396 -21.37 7.71 -10.46
CA GLU A 396 -22.18 8.09 -9.30
C GLU A 396 -22.10 7.05 -8.16
N GLU A 397 -22.05 5.75 -8.44
CA GLU A 397 -21.88 4.68 -7.44
C GLU A 397 -20.46 4.65 -6.86
N ILE A 398 -19.46 4.91 -7.71
CA ILE A 398 -18.06 5.12 -7.30
C ILE A 398 -17.94 6.36 -6.39
N GLN A 399 -18.76 7.38 -6.61
CA GLN A 399 -18.82 8.61 -5.80
C GLN A 399 -19.64 8.45 -4.51
N ALA A 400 -20.73 7.69 -4.54
CA ALA A 400 -21.59 7.41 -3.39
C ALA A 400 -20.93 6.47 -2.36
N THR A 401 -19.91 5.74 -2.78
CA THR A 401 -19.03 4.99 -1.88
C THR A 401 -18.13 5.98 -1.11
N PRO A 402 -18.27 6.15 0.23
CA PRO A 402 -17.43 7.08 0.97
C PRO A 402 -15.96 6.61 0.94
N GLY A 403 -15.13 7.17 0.06
CA GLY A 403 -13.85 6.51 -0.24
C GLY A 403 -12.91 7.23 -1.20
N GLY A 404 -12.60 8.49 -0.94
CA GLY A 404 -11.57 9.22 -1.69
C GLY A 404 -10.91 10.41 -1.00
N GLY A 405 -11.33 10.76 0.22
CA GLY A 405 -10.66 11.82 0.98
C GLY A 405 -9.20 11.46 1.26
N ARG A 406 -8.29 12.34 0.86
CA ARG A 406 -6.87 12.31 1.27
C ARG A 406 -6.77 12.30 2.81
N PRO A 407 -5.66 11.77 3.38
CA PRO A 407 -5.43 11.84 4.81
C PRO A 407 -5.21 13.31 5.18
N GLY A 408 -6.11 13.86 6.00
CA GLY A 408 -5.97 15.23 6.50
C GLY A 408 -7.26 15.90 7.01
N ASP A 409 -8.44 15.47 6.58
CA ASP A 409 -9.66 16.28 6.80
C ASP A 409 -10.74 15.53 7.56
N GLU A 410 -10.65 15.56 8.89
CA GLU A 410 -11.81 15.44 9.79
C GLU A 410 -11.56 16.04 11.20
N GLN A 411 -10.66 17.03 11.32
CA GLN A 411 -10.48 17.82 12.55
C GLN A 411 -10.94 19.26 12.34
N SER A 412 -12.27 19.48 12.32
CA SER A 412 -12.85 20.79 12.67
C SER A 412 -14.37 20.71 12.91
N ARG A 413 -14.88 19.55 13.34
CA ARG A 413 -16.29 19.41 13.74
C ARG A 413 -16.42 18.66 15.04
N ARG A 414 -16.05 19.33 16.14
CA ARG A 414 -16.67 19.24 17.49
C ARG A 414 -15.77 19.97 18.48
N GLY A 415 -16.20 21.15 18.90
CA GLY A 415 -15.52 21.92 19.94
C GLY A 415 -15.87 23.40 19.93
N ALA A 416 -17.15 23.75 20.02
CA ALA A 416 -17.59 25.09 20.40
C ALA A 416 -19.08 25.09 20.77
N SER A 417 -19.40 24.74 22.02
CA SER A 417 -20.60 25.25 22.70
C SER A 417 -20.53 24.95 24.20
N SER A 418 -19.98 25.89 24.99
CA SER A 418 -20.49 26.23 26.31
C SER A 418 -19.62 27.34 26.90
N SER A 419 -20.22 28.52 27.07
CA SER A 419 -19.71 29.65 27.84
C SER A 419 -19.70 29.33 29.36
N PRO A 420 -18.96 30.11 30.17
CA PRO A 420 -18.56 29.76 31.53
C PRO A 420 -19.50 30.32 32.61
N ASP A 421 -19.15 29.98 33.85
CA ASP A 421 -19.68 30.42 35.15
C ASP A 421 -20.82 29.59 35.76
N GLU A 422 -20.47 28.76 36.75
CA GLU A 422 -20.70 29.10 38.16
C GLU A 422 -20.17 28.03 39.14
N ALA A 423 -19.77 28.53 40.31
CA ALA A 423 -19.75 27.89 41.63
C ALA A 423 -18.66 26.86 42.01
N ARG A 424 -17.73 27.40 42.81
CA ARG A 424 -16.96 26.77 43.89
C ARG A 424 -17.78 25.80 44.75
N GLN A 425 -17.17 24.68 45.17
CA GLN A 425 -17.15 24.24 46.58
C GLN A 425 -16.13 23.11 46.83
N THR A 426 -15.67 23.06 48.06
CA THR A 426 -14.45 22.45 48.60
C THR A 426 -14.67 21.11 49.34
N SER A 427 -13.56 20.46 49.70
CA SER A 427 -13.36 19.42 50.76
C SER A 427 -13.55 17.96 50.28
N SER A 428 -12.49 17.15 50.16
CA SER A 428 -11.69 16.41 51.17
C SER A 428 -12.41 15.19 51.77
N LEU A 429 -11.90 13.97 51.48
CA LEU A 429 -11.39 12.97 52.45
C LEU A 429 -11.36 11.52 51.89
N ARG A 430 -10.13 10.99 51.84
CA ARG A 430 -9.63 9.64 52.21
C ARG A 430 -9.97 8.36 51.41
N PRO A 431 -9.08 7.32 51.53
CA PRO A 431 -8.92 6.23 50.57
C PRO A 431 -9.28 4.82 51.11
N GLY A 432 -9.57 3.90 50.18
CA GLY A 432 -9.75 2.46 50.37
C GLY A 432 -10.47 1.93 49.14
N SER A 433 -10.18 0.78 48.53
CA SER A 433 -9.74 -0.49 49.09
C SER A 433 -9.07 -1.36 48.00
N ARG A 434 -8.17 -2.23 48.47
CA ARG A 434 -7.51 -3.30 47.72
C ARG A 434 -8.54 -4.35 47.27
N VAL A 435 -8.32 -4.93 46.08
CA VAL A 435 -8.94 -6.19 45.64
C VAL A 435 -7.83 -7.26 45.60
N PRO A 436 -8.09 -8.52 46.01
CA PRO A 436 -7.06 -9.54 46.21
C PRO A 436 -6.78 -10.41 44.95
N ASP A 437 -5.53 -10.86 44.82
CA ASP A 437 -5.11 -11.89 43.86
C ASP A 437 -5.61 -13.29 44.29
N PRO A 438 -5.99 -14.18 43.34
CA PRO A 438 -6.21 -15.59 43.61
C PRO A 438 -4.93 -16.45 43.36
N PRO A 439 -4.87 -17.67 43.93
CA PRO A 439 -3.63 -18.26 44.41
C PRO A 439 -2.89 -19.16 43.41
N ALA A 440 -1.59 -19.31 43.68
CA ALA A 440 -0.69 -20.26 43.06
C ALA A 440 -1.05 -21.70 43.42
N THR A 441 -1.10 -22.58 42.41
CA THR A 441 -1.01 -24.02 42.59
C THR A 441 0.17 -24.54 41.78
N GLY A 442 1.17 -25.05 42.49
CA GLY A 442 2.27 -25.81 41.90
C GLY A 442 1.88 -27.27 41.76
N ARG A 443 2.28 -27.90 40.65
CA ARG A 443 2.61 -29.34 40.63
C ARG A 443 3.47 -29.68 39.41
N ALA A 444 4.66 -30.18 39.74
CA ALA A 444 5.50 -31.20 39.10
C ALA A 444 5.82 -31.14 37.59
N ARG A 445 7.12 -30.95 37.33
CA ARG A 445 7.84 -31.39 36.11
C ARG A 445 7.91 -32.93 36.06
N PRO A 446 7.93 -33.54 34.87
CA PRO A 446 8.63 -34.80 34.65
C PRO A 446 9.99 -34.58 33.97
N ALA A 447 10.89 -35.51 34.27
CA ALA A 447 12.31 -35.49 34.01
C ALA A 447 12.72 -35.82 32.57
N LEU A 448 13.98 -35.49 32.31
CA LEU A 448 14.78 -35.69 31.10
C LEU A 448 14.83 -37.15 30.63
N ALA A 449 14.80 -37.33 29.31
CA ALA A 449 15.34 -38.50 28.62
C ALA A 449 16.25 -38.02 27.47
N GLU A 450 17.48 -38.52 27.46
CA GLU A 450 18.44 -38.55 26.34
C GLU A 450 19.08 -39.95 26.32
N PRO A 451 19.80 -40.40 25.26
CA PRO A 451 20.08 -39.77 23.96
C PRO A 451 19.79 -40.66 22.73
N GLY A 452 19.61 -40.06 21.55
CA GLY A 452 19.45 -40.79 20.28
C GLY A 452 20.08 -40.06 19.09
N GLN A 453 21.32 -40.43 18.79
CA GLN A 453 22.05 -40.32 17.50
C GLN A 453 21.89 -39.01 16.68
N THR A 454 22.78 -38.06 16.94
CA THR A 454 23.05 -36.94 16.02
C THR A 454 23.88 -37.39 14.83
N SER A 455 23.33 -37.26 13.62
CA SER A 455 24.14 -37.23 12.39
C SER A 455 25.07 -36.00 12.41
N SER A 456 26.33 -36.22 12.09
CA SER A 456 27.38 -35.20 12.07
C SER A 456 27.15 -34.18 10.95
N LEU A 457 26.54 -33.04 11.28
CA LEU A 457 26.57 -31.85 10.44
C LEU A 457 27.74 -30.98 10.88
N THR A 458 28.77 -30.88 10.05
CA THR A 458 29.88 -29.94 10.23
C THR A 458 29.36 -28.52 10.49
N PRO A 459 29.82 -27.85 11.56
CA PRO A 459 29.34 -26.51 11.90
C PRO A 459 29.68 -25.51 10.79
N ARG A 460 28.69 -24.73 10.38
CA ARG A 460 28.85 -23.67 9.36
C ARG A 460 29.87 -22.64 9.86
N PRO A 461 30.84 -22.20 9.04
CA PRO A 461 31.84 -21.24 9.47
C PRO A 461 31.19 -19.95 9.98
N GLY A 462 31.73 -19.38 11.06
CA GLY A 462 31.31 -18.09 11.60
C GLY A 462 31.48 -16.95 10.59
N TYR A 463 30.80 -15.83 10.82
CA TYR A 463 30.78 -14.66 9.93
C TYR A 463 32.18 -14.20 9.48
N ARG A 464 33.15 -14.17 10.40
CA ARG A 464 34.54 -13.79 10.10
C ARG A 464 35.24 -14.76 9.14
N ALA A 465 34.99 -16.07 9.26
CA ALA A 465 35.54 -17.08 8.36
C ALA A 465 34.93 -16.96 6.94
N ARG A 466 33.63 -16.65 6.83
CA ARG A 466 32.98 -16.39 5.52
C ARG A 466 33.49 -15.12 4.87
N ALA A 467 33.72 -14.06 5.65
CA ALA A 467 34.28 -12.80 5.15
C ALA A 467 35.70 -12.99 4.60
N ARG A 468 36.53 -13.79 5.31
CA ARG A 468 37.88 -14.15 4.87
C ARG A 468 37.88 -14.97 3.58
N ALA A 469 37.05 -16.03 3.52
CA ALA A 469 36.90 -16.85 2.31
C ALA A 469 36.42 -16.03 1.09
N ARG A 470 35.52 -15.06 1.29
CA ARG A 470 35.05 -14.17 0.22
C ARG A 470 36.14 -13.21 -0.26
N LYS A 471 37.02 -12.75 0.64
CA LYS A 471 38.18 -11.90 0.30
C LYS A 471 39.23 -12.69 -0.47
N GLU A 472 39.52 -13.91 -0.06
CA GLU A 472 40.45 -14.82 -0.73
C GLU A 472 39.95 -15.24 -2.11
N ALA A 473 38.65 -15.57 -2.26
CA ALA A 473 38.03 -15.86 -3.56
C ALA A 473 38.09 -14.66 -4.53
N LYS A 474 37.91 -13.44 -4.02
CA LYS A 474 38.01 -12.21 -4.83
C LYS A 474 39.45 -11.91 -5.24
N ALA A 475 40.43 -12.24 -4.40
CA ALA A 475 41.85 -12.14 -4.73
C ALA A 475 42.25 -13.18 -5.81
N ALA A 476 41.80 -14.42 -5.67
CA ALA A 476 42.03 -15.48 -6.65
C ALA A 476 41.40 -15.17 -8.03
N ALA A 477 40.19 -14.61 -8.05
CA ALA A 477 39.53 -14.18 -9.28
C ALA A 477 40.31 -13.05 -9.99
N ARG A 478 40.86 -12.09 -9.23
CA ARG A 478 41.70 -11.01 -9.76
C ARG A 478 43.05 -11.50 -10.28
N ALA A 479 43.64 -12.51 -9.65
CA ALA A 479 44.87 -13.14 -10.14
C ALA A 479 44.64 -13.89 -11.46
N ARG A 480 43.51 -14.59 -11.60
CA ARG A 480 43.13 -15.28 -12.86
C ARG A 480 42.86 -14.33 -14.02
N GLN A 481 42.44 -13.09 -13.73
CA GLN A 481 42.22 -12.05 -14.74
C GLN A 481 43.50 -11.36 -15.22
N LYS A 482 44.63 -11.53 -14.53
CA LYS A 482 45.94 -10.94 -14.91
C LYS A 482 46.81 -11.87 -15.75
N VAL A 483 46.41 -13.13 -15.94
CA VAL A 483 47.15 -14.15 -16.71
C VAL A 483 46.39 -14.51 -18.00
N ARG A 484 45.52 -13.62 -18.49
CA ARG A 484 44.78 -13.77 -19.75
C ARG A 484 44.95 -12.56 -20.64
#